data_AF-A0A359MY18-F1
#
_entry.id   AF-A0A359MY18-F1
#
_cell.length_a   1.000
_cell.length_b   1.000
_cell.length_c   1.000
_cell.angle_alpha   90.00
_cell.angle_beta   90.00
_cell.angle_gamma   90.00
#
_symmetry.space_group_name_H-M   'P 1'
#
loop_
_entity.id
_entity.type
_entity.pdbx_description
1 polymer ?
#
loop_
_entity_poly.entity_id
_entity_poly.type
_entity_poly.pdbx_seq_one_letter_code
_entity_poly.pdbx_strand_id
1 'polypeptide(L)' 'MTTVLVFGTFDKLHPGHRFFLSEAKKHGDRLVA' A
#
# COMPACT_ATOMS: atom_id res chain seq x y z
N MET A 1 7.93 14.22 -6.92
CA MET A 1 7.23 13.64 -5.76
C MET A 1 5.98 12.94 -6.25
N THR A 2 6.03 11.62 -6.38
CA THR A 2 4.91 10.79 -6.87
C THR A 2 4.12 10.24 -5.69
N THR A 3 2.79 10.41 -5.70
CA THR A 3 1.89 9.81 -4.69
C THR A 3 1.17 8.62 -5.29
N VAL A 4 1.26 7.47 -4.61
CA VAL A 4 0.50 6.26 -4.90
C VAL A 4 -0.71 6.21 -3.98
N LEU A 5 -1.88 5.92 -4.54
CA LEU A 5 -3.14 5.76 -3.80
C LEU A 5 -3.67 4.34 -4.02
N VAL A 6 -3.98 3.66 -2.93
CA VAL A 6 -4.64 2.35 -2.94
C VAL A 6 -5.90 2.40 -2.10
N PHE A 7 -6.81 1.46 -2.31
CA PHE A 7 -8.04 1.34 -1.53
C PHE A 7 -8.23 -0.10 -1.09
N GLY A 8 -8.76 -0.28 0.11
CA GLY A 8 -9.12 -1.59 0.64
C GLY A 8 -9.64 -1.48 2.06
N THR A 9 -10.38 -2.49 2.52
CA THR A 9 -10.86 -2.56 3.90
C THR A 9 -9.71 -2.80 4.89
N PHE A 10 -8.70 -3.56 4.47
CA PHE A 10 -7.54 -3.95 5.29
C PHE A 10 -7.87 -4.52 6.68
N ASP A 11 -9.05 -5.12 6.86
CA ASP A 11 -9.43 -5.80 8.11
C ASP A 11 -8.52 -7.01 8.36
N LYS A 12 -8.22 -7.29 9.65
CA LYS A 12 -7.30 -8.34 10.11
C LYS A 12 -5.98 -8.37 9.33
N LEU A 13 -5.19 -7.29 9.43
CA LEU A 13 -3.88 -7.14 8.77
C LEU A 13 -3.01 -8.40 8.81
N HIS A 14 -2.84 -9.03 7.65
CA HIS A 14 -2.07 -10.27 7.48
C HIS A 14 -0.89 -10.07 6.50
N PRO A 15 0.02 -11.05 6.34
CA PRO A 15 1.20 -10.91 5.48
C PRO A 15 0.90 -10.48 4.05
N GLY A 16 -0.22 -10.93 3.46
CA GLY A 16 -0.69 -10.47 2.15
C GLY A 16 -0.91 -8.96 2.05
N HIS A 17 -1.52 -8.31 3.05
CA HIS A 17 -1.68 -6.85 3.07
C HIS A 17 -0.33 -6.13 3.16
N ARG A 18 0.59 -6.66 3.98
CA ARG A 18 1.95 -6.11 4.10
C ARG A 18 2.70 -6.20 2.78
N PHE A 19 2.61 -7.33 2.09
CA PHE A 19 3.19 -7.50 0.77
C PHE A 19 2.59 -6.51 -0.23
N PHE A 20 1.26 -6.41 -0.30
CA PHE A 20 0.58 -5.48 -1.21
C PHE A 20 1.00 -4.02 -0.99
N LEU A 21 0.98 -3.53 0.26
CA LEU A 21 1.37 -2.16 0.59
C LEU A 21 2.87 -1.91 0.33
N SER A 22 3.73 -2.89 0.59
CA SER A 22 5.17 -2.84 0.28
C SER A 22 5.42 -2.69 -1.22
N GLU A 23 4.75 -3.49 -2.05
CA GLU A 23 4.89 -3.38 -3.51
C GLU A 23 4.31 -2.06 -4.02
N ALA A 24 3.13 -1.64 -3.52
CA ALA A 24 2.52 -0.36 -3.88
C ALA A 24 3.45 0.84 -3.59
N LYS A 25 4.16 0.82 -2.45
CA LYS A 25 5.09 1.89 -2.07
C LYS A 25 6.26 2.06 -3.06
N LYS A 26 6.64 1.01 -3.80
CA LYS A 26 7.75 1.09 -4.77
C LYS A 26 7.41 1.94 -6.00
N HIS A 27 6.13 2.20 -6.26
CA HIS A 27 5.69 3.00 -7.41
C HIS A 27 5.71 4.52 -7.17
N GLY A 28 6.14 4.99 -6.00
CA GLY A 28 6.27 6.42 -5.75
C GLY A 28 6.88 6.80 -4.40
N ASP A 29 7.07 8.09 -4.19
CA ASP A 29 7.74 8.63 -3.01
C ASP A 29 6.84 8.60 -1.75
N ARG A 30 5.51 8.59 -1.93
CA ARG A 30 4.51 8.54 -0.86
C ARG A 30 3.38 7.56 -1.19
N LEU A 31 2.93 6.77 -0.22
CA LEU A 31 1.76 5.89 -0.32
C LEU A 31 0.65 6.39 0.61
N VAL A 32 -0.58 6.44 0.09
CA VAL A 32 -1.83 6.68 0.83
C VAL A 32 -2.71 5.44 0.63
N ALA A 33 -3.22 4.87 1.71
CA ALA A 33 -3.99 3.63 1.74
C ALA A 33 -5.23 3.77 2.62
#